data_AF-A0A8D8NPN5-F1
#
_entry.id   AF-A0A8D8NPN5-F1
#
_cell.length_a   1.000
_cell.length_b   1.000
_cell.length_c   1.000
_cell.angle_alpha   90.00
_cell.angle_beta   90.00
_cell.angle_gamma   90.00
#
_symmetry.space_group_name_H-M   'P 1'
#
loop_
_entity.id
_entity.type
_entity.pdbx_description
1 polymer ?
#
loop_
_entity_poly.entity_id
_entity_poly.type
_entity_poly.pdbx_seq_one_letter_code
_entity_poly.pdbx_strand_id
1 'polypeptide(L)'
;VPVWSGVNVAGVSLQALNPDLGTDKDKEDWKSVHKMVVDSAYEVIKLKGYTSWAIGMSVADLCESILKNMHKCHPVSTLVKGMHGVNEEVFLSVPCILGNNGLTEVVHMTLKPEEEKQLVKSAETLWGVQKELTL
;
A
#
# COMPACT_ATOMS: atom_id res chain seq x y z
N VAL A 1 0.94 -5.14 1.30
CA VAL A 1 0.72 -6.15 0.23
C VAL A 1 1.39 -5.63 -1.02
N PRO A 2 2.39 -6.35 -1.58
CA PRO A 2 2.98 -5.97 -2.85
C PRO A 2 2.05 -6.39 -4.00
N VAL A 3 1.58 -5.45 -4.81
CA VAL A 3 0.75 -5.72 -5.99
C VAL A 3 1.68 -5.93 -7.19
N TRP A 4 2.31 -7.11 -7.27
CA TRP A 4 3.25 -7.49 -8.33
C TRP A 4 2.63 -7.42 -9.73
N SER A 5 1.33 -7.68 -9.85
CA SER A 5 0.58 -7.57 -11.11
C SER A 5 0.59 -6.16 -11.70
N GLY A 6 0.71 -5.13 -10.86
CA GLY A 6 0.78 -3.72 -11.26
C GLY A 6 2.19 -3.16 -11.47
N VAL A 7 3.24 -3.92 -11.13
CA VAL A 7 4.63 -3.43 -11.22
C VAL A 7 5.06 -3.32 -12.67
N ASN A 8 5.49 -2.12 -13.08
CA ASN A 8 5.85 -1.83 -14.46
C ASN A 8 6.90 -0.72 -14.55
N VAL A 9 7.59 -0.67 -15.69
CA VAL A 9 8.44 0.46 -16.10
C VAL A 9 7.99 0.89 -17.49
N ALA A 10 7.68 2.18 -17.67
CA ALA A 10 7.13 2.72 -18.92
C ALA A 10 5.89 1.94 -19.43
N GLY A 11 5.06 1.43 -18.52
CA GLY A 11 3.87 0.62 -18.85
C GLY A 11 4.16 -0.84 -19.20
N VAL A 12 5.42 -1.26 -19.27
CA VAL A 12 5.81 -2.66 -19.50
C VAL A 12 5.76 -3.42 -18.18
N SER A 13 4.83 -4.37 -18.07
CA SER A 13 4.66 -5.20 -16.87
C SER A 13 5.90 -6.05 -16.61
N LEU A 14 6.47 -5.95 -15.41
CA LEU A 14 7.60 -6.80 -15.03
C LEU A 14 7.18 -8.26 -14.85
N GLN A 15 5.94 -8.50 -14.40
CA GLN A 15 5.43 -9.85 -14.25
C GLN A 15 5.13 -10.53 -15.59
N ALA A 16 4.96 -9.77 -16.67
CA ALA A 16 4.90 -10.32 -18.03
C ALA A 16 6.28 -10.78 -18.53
N LEU A 17 7.36 -10.12 -18.09
CA LEU A 17 8.75 -10.48 -18.42
C LEU A 17 9.28 -11.63 -17.56
N ASN A 18 8.96 -11.60 -16.26
CA ASN A 18 9.27 -12.65 -15.30
C ASN A 18 7.96 -13.13 -14.64
N PRO A 19 7.34 -14.22 -15.14
CA PRO A 19 6.09 -14.74 -14.57
C PRO A 19 6.19 -15.18 -13.11
N ASP A 20 7.41 -15.53 -12.66
CA ASP A 20 7.68 -15.95 -11.29
C ASP A 20 7.92 -14.75 -10.35
N LEU A 21 7.92 -13.51 -10.85
CA LEU A 21 8.15 -12.28 -10.07
C LEU A 21 7.31 -12.24 -8.79
N GLY A 22 8.00 -12.10 -7.66
CA GLY A 22 7.36 -12.00 -6.33
C GLY A 22 6.97 -13.35 -5.71
N THR A 23 7.23 -14.47 -6.39
CA THR A 23 7.07 -15.84 -5.86
C THR A 23 8.39 -16.39 -5.31
N ASP A 24 8.33 -17.50 -4.58
CA ASP A 24 9.55 -18.17 -4.07
C ASP A 24 10.35 -18.89 -5.16
N LYS A 25 9.83 -18.98 -6.40
CA LYS A 25 10.52 -19.57 -7.55
C LYS A 25 11.37 -18.56 -8.31
N ASP A 26 11.21 -17.27 -7.99
CA ASP A 26 11.93 -16.18 -8.63
C ASP A 26 13.42 -16.28 -8.35
N LYS A 27 14.23 -16.50 -9.39
CA LYS A 27 15.69 -16.60 -9.25
C LYS A 27 16.35 -15.28 -8.86
N GLU A 28 15.66 -14.16 -9.13
CA GLU A 28 16.13 -12.82 -8.77
C GLU A 28 15.65 -12.39 -7.37
N ASP A 29 14.81 -13.20 -6.72
CA ASP A 29 14.26 -12.97 -5.38
C ASP A 29 13.65 -11.57 -5.21
N TRP A 30 12.78 -11.13 -6.14
CA TRP A 30 12.11 -9.83 -6.02
C TRP A 30 11.22 -9.73 -4.77
N LYS A 31 10.80 -10.87 -4.21
CA LYS A 31 10.09 -10.91 -2.93
C LYS A 31 10.91 -10.28 -1.79
N SER A 32 12.24 -10.38 -1.85
CA SER A 32 13.14 -9.69 -0.91
C SER A 32 12.98 -8.17 -0.92
N VAL A 33 12.59 -7.56 -2.04
CA VAL A 33 12.34 -6.11 -2.14
C VAL A 33 11.19 -5.70 -1.23
N HIS A 34 10.07 -6.43 -1.27
CA HIS A 34 8.95 -6.17 -0.36
C HIS A 34 9.33 -6.47 1.10
N LYS A 35 10.15 -7.50 1.34
CA LYS A 35 10.68 -7.78 2.69
C LYS A 35 11.51 -6.60 3.21
N MET A 36 12.39 -6.04 2.40
CA MET A 36 13.16 -4.83 2.75
C MET A 36 12.24 -3.64 3.04
N VAL A 37 11.14 -3.46 2.30
CA VAL A 37 10.15 -2.41 2.60
C VAL A 37 9.56 -2.59 4.00
N VAL A 38 9.13 -3.81 4.36
CA VAL A 38 8.60 -4.13 5.70
C VAL A 38 9.65 -3.91 6.79
N ASP A 39 10.89 -4.37 6.55
CA ASP A 39 11.96 -4.36 7.55
C ASP A 39 12.64 -2.98 7.69
N SER A 40 12.48 -2.08 6.70
CA SER A 40 13.17 -0.79 6.62
C SER A 40 12.98 0.10 7.85
N ALA A 41 11.77 0.15 8.42
CA ALA A 41 11.50 0.95 9.60
C ALA A 41 12.29 0.42 10.82
N TYR A 42 12.33 -0.89 10.99
CA TYR A 42 13.07 -1.53 12.09
C TYR A 42 14.57 -1.32 11.94
N GLU A 43 15.10 -1.42 10.72
CA GLU A 43 16.52 -1.19 10.46
C GLU A 43 16.95 0.25 10.78
N VAL A 44 16.18 1.25 10.31
CA VAL A 44 16.49 2.66 10.59
C VAL A 44 16.36 2.96 12.09
N ILE A 45 15.35 2.43 12.77
CA ILE A 45 15.21 2.58 14.22
C ILE A 45 16.39 1.95 14.95
N LYS A 46 16.85 0.77 14.53
CA LYS A 46 18.02 0.12 15.12
C LYS A 46 19.30 0.96 14.98
N LEU A 47 19.48 1.65 13.87
CA LEU A 47 20.69 2.43 13.57
C LEU A 47 20.68 3.85 14.14
N LYS A 48 19.54 4.54 14.08
CA LYS A 48 19.40 5.97 14.43
C LYS A 48 18.47 6.22 15.63
N GLY A 49 17.69 5.23 16.05
CA GLY A 49 16.71 5.32 17.15
C GLY A 49 15.30 5.71 16.71
N TYR A 50 15.12 6.32 15.53
CA TYR A 50 13.82 6.76 15.03
C TYR A 50 13.83 7.05 13.52
N THR A 51 12.66 7.04 12.88
CA THR A 51 12.44 7.50 11.49
C THR A 51 11.94 8.95 11.48
N SER A 52 12.27 9.74 10.46
CA SER A 52 11.88 11.16 10.41
C SER A 52 11.86 11.73 8.98
N TRP A 53 12.96 11.63 8.26
CA TRP A 53 13.11 12.29 6.96
C TRP A 53 12.18 11.74 5.88
N ALA A 54 12.16 10.42 5.67
CA ALA A 54 11.33 9.79 4.63
C ALA A 54 9.83 10.01 4.88
N ILE A 55 9.37 9.87 6.14
CA ILE A 55 7.98 10.15 6.48
C ILE A 55 7.63 11.63 6.35
N GLY A 56 8.55 12.54 6.71
CA GLY A 56 8.35 13.98 6.52
C GLY A 56 8.18 14.37 5.05
N MET A 57 8.99 13.79 4.16
CA MET A 57 8.87 13.99 2.71
C MET A 57 7.57 13.39 2.14
N SER A 58 7.18 12.20 2.61
CA SER A 58 5.91 11.57 2.23
C SER A 58 4.71 12.43 2.62
N VAL A 59 4.68 12.95 3.85
CA VAL A 59 3.63 13.87 4.31
C VAL A 59 3.63 15.16 3.49
N ALA A 60 4.80 15.71 3.15
CA ALA A 60 4.88 16.91 2.30
C ALA A 60 4.29 16.68 0.90
N ASP A 61 4.49 15.51 0.27
CA ASP A 61 3.91 15.16 -1.04
C ASP A 61 2.36 15.04 -0.98
N LEU A 62 1.84 14.47 0.11
CA LEU A 62 0.39 14.43 0.35
C LEU A 62 -0.18 15.84 0.54
N CYS A 63 0.47 16.66 1.37
CA CYS A 63 0.09 18.06 1.60
C CYS A 63 0.13 18.87 0.30
N GLU A 64 1.15 18.70 -0.54
CA GLU A 64 1.23 19.39 -1.82
C GLU A 64 0.04 19.04 -2.72
N SER A 65 -0.32 17.75 -2.77
CA SER A 65 -1.45 17.27 -3.58
C SER A 65 -2.78 17.86 -3.12
N ILE A 66 -2.98 17.98 -1.81
CA ILE A 66 -4.19 18.57 -1.21
C ILE A 66 -4.21 20.09 -1.42
N LEU A 67 -3.15 20.78 -0.99
CA LEU A 67 -3.10 22.25 -0.99
C LEU A 67 -3.15 22.85 -2.40
N LYS A 68 -2.56 22.17 -3.40
CA LYS A 68 -2.56 22.61 -4.80
C LYS A 68 -3.68 21.98 -5.63
N ASN A 69 -4.58 21.23 -5.01
CA ASN A 69 -5.67 20.53 -5.69
C ASN A 69 -5.19 19.70 -6.91
N MET A 70 -4.15 18.90 -6.74
CA MET A 70 -3.46 18.25 -7.87
C MET A 70 -4.21 17.05 -8.45
N HIS A 71 -5.16 16.46 -7.70
CA HIS A 71 -5.81 15.20 -8.06
C HIS A 71 -4.79 14.09 -8.37
N LYS A 72 -3.69 14.05 -7.58
CA LYS A 72 -2.66 13.02 -7.69
C LYS A 72 -3.12 11.75 -6.98
N CYS A 73 -2.79 10.59 -7.54
CA CYS A 73 -3.08 9.28 -6.96
C CYS A 73 -2.02 8.89 -5.92
N HIS A 74 -2.44 8.53 -4.71
CA HIS A 74 -1.57 8.12 -3.60
C HIS A 74 -2.10 6.90 -2.86
N PRO A 75 -1.26 5.95 -2.41
CA PRO A 75 -1.68 4.86 -1.54
C PRO A 75 -1.85 5.36 -0.09
N VAL A 76 -3.05 5.80 0.27
CA VAL A 76 -3.37 6.33 1.61
C VAL A 76 -4.50 5.58 2.28
N SER A 77 -4.53 5.61 3.61
CA SER A 77 -5.53 4.91 4.40
C SER A 77 -6.92 5.53 4.24
N THR A 78 -7.91 4.71 3.88
CA THR A 78 -9.33 5.10 3.78
C THR A 78 -10.22 3.91 4.17
N LEU A 79 -11.52 4.16 4.34
CA LEU A 79 -12.50 3.11 4.58
C LEU A 79 -12.62 2.21 3.35
N VAL A 80 -12.31 0.93 3.50
CA VAL A 80 -12.31 -0.05 2.38
C VAL A 80 -13.48 -1.04 2.41
N LYS A 81 -14.48 -0.82 3.27
CA LYS A 81 -15.67 -1.65 3.35
C LYS A 81 -16.35 -1.77 1.98
N GLY A 82 -16.60 -3.00 1.54
CA GLY A 82 -17.18 -3.33 0.24
C GLY A 82 -16.16 -3.43 -0.89
N MET A 83 -14.86 -3.23 -0.64
CA MET A 83 -13.80 -3.31 -1.66
C MET A 83 -13.00 -4.61 -1.51
N HIS A 84 -12.67 -5.25 -2.64
CA HIS A 84 -11.72 -6.39 -2.69
C HIS A 84 -12.00 -7.49 -1.64
N GLY A 85 -13.27 -7.84 -1.44
CA GLY A 85 -13.71 -8.87 -0.48
C GLY A 85 -13.74 -8.44 0.99
N VAL A 86 -13.46 -7.18 1.31
CA VAL A 86 -13.48 -6.66 2.70
C VAL A 86 -14.89 -6.23 3.09
N ASN A 87 -15.45 -6.84 4.14
CA ASN A 87 -16.83 -6.56 4.60
C ASN A 87 -16.90 -5.62 5.81
N GLU A 88 -15.82 -5.52 6.58
CA GLU A 88 -15.78 -4.80 7.85
C GLU A 88 -15.38 -3.33 7.68
N GLU A 89 -15.72 -2.50 8.68
CA GLU A 89 -15.37 -1.07 8.70
C GLU A 89 -13.92 -0.85 9.14
N VAL A 90 -13.00 -1.17 8.24
CA VAL A 90 -11.56 -1.06 8.46
C VAL A 90 -10.92 -0.03 7.54
N PHE A 91 -9.90 0.65 8.07
CA PHE A 91 -9.10 1.63 7.33
C PHE A 91 -7.74 1.04 6.96
N LEU A 92 -7.43 1.00 5.66
CA LEU A 92 -6.13 0.58 5.15
C LEU A 92 -5.81 1.29 3.84
N SER A 93 -4.55 1.22 3.41
CA SER A 93 -4.09 1.94 2.23
C SER A 93 -4.54 1.32 0.92
N VAL A 94 -5.24 2.10 0.09
CA VAL A 94 -5.54 1.84 -1.32
C VAL A 94 -5.23 3.10 -2.15
N PRO A 95 -5.04 3.02 -3.48
CA PRO A 95 -4.75 4.20 -4.27
C PRO A 95 -5.97 5.13 -4.31
N CYS A 96 -5.78 6.37 -3.87
CA CYS A 96 -6.82 7.38 -3.76
C CYS A 96 -6.41 8.65 -4.48
N ILE A 97 -7.37 9.34 -5.10
CA ILE A 97 -7.17 10.64 -5.72
C ILE A 97 -7.34 11.72 -4.66
N LEU A 98 -6.27 12.48 -4.40
CA LEU A 98 -6.26 13.55 -3.42
C LEU A 98 -6.38 14.93 -4.08
N GLY A 99 -7.37 15.71 -3.64
CA GLY A 99 -7.59 17.10 -4.01
C GLY A 99 -7.76 18.00 -2.78
N ASN A 100 -8.25 19.22 -2.98
CA ASN A 100 -8.47 20.20 -1.91
C ASN A 100 -9.48 19.76 -0.85
N ASN A 101 -10.41 18.88 -1.20
CA ASN A 101 -11.38 18.27 -0.29
C ASN A 101 -10.87 16.98 0.36
N GLY A 102 -9.55 16.72 0.30
CA GLY A 102 -8.96 15.48 0.78
C GLY A 102 -9.14 14.35 -0.25
N LEU A 103 -9.65 13.20 0.19
CA LEU A 103 -9.92 12.07 -0.69
C LEU A 103 -11.16 12.36 -1.53
N THR A 104 -10.99 12.34 -2.85
CA THR A 104 -12.07 12.59 -3.82
C THR A 104 -12.57 11.30 -4.46
N GLU A 105 -11.66 10.37 -4.78
CA GLU A 105 -11.98 9.11 -5.44
C GLU A 105 -11.04 7.99 -4.94
N VAL A 106 -11.51 6.75 -5.02
CA VAL A 106 -10.70 5.54 -4.78
C VAL A 106 -10.52 4.79 -6.09
N VAL A 107 -9.29 4.46 -6.44
CA VAL A 107 -8.98 3.67 -7.65
C VAL A 107 -9.20 2.20 -7.35
N HIS A 108 -10.14 1.58 -8.06
CA HIS A 108 -10.41 0.15 -7.94
C HIS A 108 -9.37 -0.67 -8.71
N MET A 109 -8.39 -1.23 -7.99
CA MET A 109 -7.32 -2.02 -8.59
C MET A 109 -7.80 -3.39 -9.04
N THR A 110 -7.37 -3.85 -10.22
CA THR A 110 -7.53 -5.26 -10.59
C THR A 110 -6.45 -6.08 -9.89
N LEU A 111 -6.83 -6.81 -8.85
CA LEU A 111 -5.92 -7.67 -8.08
C LEU A 111 -5.98 -9.11 -8.56
N LYS A 112 -4.86 -9.81 -8.52
CA LYS A 112 -4.86 -11.28 -8.65
C LYS A 112 -5.47 -11.91 -7.39
N PRO A 113 -6.02 -13.13 -7.48
CA PRO A 113 -6.65 -13.80 -6.33
C PRO A 113 -5.74 -13.89 -5.09
N GLU A 114 -4.44 -14.10 -5.28
CA GLU A 114 -3.47 -14.14 -4.16
C GLU A 114 -3.22 -12.75 -3.55
N GLU A 115 -3.18 -11.69 -4.36
CA GLU A 115 -3.02 -10.31 -3.88
C GLU A 115 -4.26 -9.84 -3.11
N GLU A 116 -5.45 -10.17 -3.62
CA GLU A 116 -6.73 -9.92 -2.94
C GLU A 116 -6.79 -10.67 -1.61
N LYS A 117 -6.44 -11.96 -1.59
CA LYS A 117 -6.37 -12.75 -0.36
C LYS A 117 -5.43 -12.14 0.68
N GLN A 118 -4.26 -11.64 0.25
CA GLN A 118 -3.32 -10.96 1.15
C GLN A 118 -3.89 -9.63 1.67
N LEU A 119 -4.62 -8.88 0.84
CA LEU A 119 -5.29 -7.65 1.25
C LEU A 119 -6.39 -7.93 2.29
N VAL A 120 -7.25 -8.92 2.04
CA VAL A 120 -8.28 -9.36 2.98
C VAL A 120 -7.66 -9.80 4.30
N LYS A 121 -6.58 -10.60 4.27
CA LYS A 121 -5.86 -10.99 5.49
C LYS A 121 -5.31 -9.77 6.25
N SER A 122 -4.80 -8.76 5.55
CA SER A 122 -4.35 -7.51 6.16
C SER A 122 -5.51 -6.75 6.82
N ALA A 123 -6.66 -6.69 6.16
CA ALA A 123 -7.88 -6.08 6.66
C ALA A 123 -8.38 -6.78 7.93
N GLU A 124 -8.44 -8.11 7.93
CA GLU A 124 -8.83 -8.93 9.09
C GLU A 124 -7.89 -8.71 10.29
N THR A 125 -6.58 -8.60 10.05
CA THR A 125 -5.59 -8.34 11.10
C THR A 125 -5.84 -6.99 11.77
N LEU A 126 -6.08 -5.94 10.97
CA LEU A 126 -6.36 -4.59 11.48
C LEU A 126 -7.71 -4.54 12.21
N TRP A 127 -8.76 -5.11 11.60
CA TRP A 127 -10.09 -5.17 12.20
C TRP A 127 -10.09 -5.93 13.53
N GLY A 128 -9.31 -7.01 13.63
CA GLY A 128 -9.13 -7.78 14.85
C GLY A 128 -8.70 -6.95 16.05
N VAL A 129 -7.86 -5.92 15.82
CA VAL A 129 -7.43 -4.97 16.85
C VAL A 129 -8.43 -3.83 17.00
N GLN A 130 -8.88 -3.25 15.88
CA GLN A 130 -9.76 -2.08 15.86
C GLN A 130 -11.08 -2.32 16.60
N LYS A 131 -11.67 -3.51 16.47
CA LYS A 131 -12.94 -3.87 17.11
C LYS A 131 -12.87 -3.95 18.64
N GLU A 132 -11.66 -4.06 19.20
CA GLU A 132 -11.42 -4.14 20.64
C GLU A 132 -11.18 -2.77 21.26
N LEU A 133 -11.03 -1.72 20.45
CA LEU A 133 -10.85 -0.35 20.93
C LEU A 133 -12.17 0.18 21.49
N THR A 134 -12.20 0.41 22.79
CA THR A 134 -13.24 1.19 23.47
C THR A 134 -12.80 2.65 23.55
N LEU A 135 -13.61 3.56 22.99
CA LEU A 135 -13.43 5.00 23.11
C LEU A 135 -14.12 5.55 24.37
#